data_AF-A0A419E521-F1
#
_entry.id   AF-A0A419E521-F1
#
_cell.length_a   1.000
_cell.length_b   1.000
_cell.length_c   1.000
_cell.angle_alpha   90.00
_cell.angle_beta   90.00
_cell.angle_gamma   90.00
#
_symmetry.space_group_name_H-M   'P 1'
#
loop_
_entity.id
_entity.type
_entity.pdbx_description
1 polymer ?
#
loop_
_entity_poly.entity_id
_entity_poly.type
_entity_poly.pdbx_seq_one_letter_code
_entity_poly.pdbx_strand_id
1 'polypeptide(L)'
;MKKVFKWIGIVLGSLLVLVLLAAATLYFIGNSRLNRTYDFPPSNITIPTDAESIAYGKHRAETLCQGCHGPDLSGIENWLSAGPLGTIDSANLTSGEGGFGRDAASDEDYVRAIRHGIDPKGKPLYMPAVVSTAYLSDEDLGAIIAYVKSIPPVDRVTNGHNFTPLAKILLVVGALPQLPVETVSHDVHVSAPARGVTAEYGEYMVNTNDCRICHGEQLNGGPFPDPTITFISPNLTTGGEVAFWTEEQFISTIRTGVTPSGHELNPDRMPWKDYRFMSDDELKAIYMYLQSLPKLPQYTE
;
A
#
# COMPACT_ATOMS: atom_id res chain seq x y z
N MET A 1 2.52 -56.44 21.22
CA MET A 1 1.53 -55.55 20.53
C MET A 1 0.94 -54.48 21.45
N LYS A 2 0.22 -54.78 22.55
CA LYS A 2 -0.41 -53.76 23.43
C LYS A 2 0.53 -52.67 23.98
N LYS A 3 1.77 -53.03 24.37
CA LYS A 3 2.77 -52.05 24.85
C LYS A 3 3.26 -51.10 23.73
N VAL A 4 3.38 -51.60 22.50
CA VAL A 4 3.81 -50.80 21.34
C VAL A 4 2.74 -49.77 20.98
N PHE A 5 1.47 -50.17 20.91
CA PHE A 5 0.36 -49.23 20.68
C PHE A 5 0.23 -48.17 21.79
N LYS A 6 0.51 -48.52 23.06
CA LYS A 6 0.55 -47.54 24.16
C LYS A 6 1.63 -46.48 23.95
N TRP A 7 2.85 -46.88 23.60
CA TRP A 7 3.94 -45.95 23.35
C TRP A 7 3.72 -45.10 22.10
N ILE A 8 3.19 -45.69 21.02
CA ILE A 8 2.77 -44.93 19.83
C ILE A 8 1.74 -43.88 20.21
N GLY A 9 0.71 -44.24 21.00
CA GLY A 9 -0.30 -43.29 21.48
C GLY A 9 0.28 -42.16 22.33
N ILE A 10 1.23 -42.46 23.23
CA ILE A 10 1.92 -41.44 24.03
C ILE A 10 2.76 -40.52 23.13
N VAL A 11 3.54 -41.07 22.20
CA VAL A 11 4.39 -40.27 21.30
C VAL A 11 3.53 -39.36 20.42
N LEU A 12 2.48 -39.90 19.80
CA LEU A 12 1.56 -39.11 18.97
C LEU A 12 0.81 -38.06 19.79
N GLY A 13 0.35 -38.41 21.00
CA GLY A 13 -0.31 -37.48 21.91
C GLY A 13 0.61 -36.34 22.35
N SER A 14 1.84 -36.66 22.76
CA SER A 14 2.85 -35.65 23.12
C SER A 14 3.20 -34.76 21.94
N LEU A 15 3.36 -35.33 20.74
CA LEU A 15 3.64 -34.55 19.53
C LEU A 15 2.49 -33.61 19.19
N LEU A 16 1.24 -34.07 19.30
CA LEU A 16 0.07 -33.23 19.10
C LEU A 16 0.03 -32.06 20.11
N VAL A 17 0.30 -32.33 21.39
CA VAL A 17 0.36 -31.28 22.43
C VAL A 17 1.46 -30.26 22.10
N LEU A 18 2.64 -30.71 21.70
CA LEU A 18 3.74 -29.80 21.31
C LEU A 18 3.36 -28.94 20.10
N VAL A 19 2.72 -29.50 19.08
CA VAL A 19 2.24 -28.76 17.90
C VAL A 19 1.20 -27.72 18.30
N LEU A 20 0.24 -28.07 19.16
CA LEU A 20 -0.79 -27.14 19.64
C LEU A 20 -0.18 -26.01 20.50
N LEU A 21 0.79 -26.33 21.37
CA LEU A 21 1.50 -25.32 22.16
C LEU A 21 2.32 -24.38 21.28
N ALA A 22 3.00 -24.90 20.26
CA ALA A 22 3.73 -24.09 19.30
C ALA A 22 2.78 -23.17 18.52
N ALA A 23 1.68 -23.71 17.99
CA ALA A 23 0.67 -22.93 17.28
C ALA A 23 0.04 -21.84 18.16
N ALA A 24 -0.31 -22.16 19.41
CA ALA A 24 -0.82 -21.18 20.37
C ALA A 24 0.20 -20.08 20.66
N THR A 25 1.47 -20.45 20.86
CA THR A 25 2.56 -19.48 21.11
C THR A 25 2.72 -18.54 19.92
N LEU A 26 2.80 -19.07 18.70
CA LEU A 26 2.89 -18.27 17.47
C LEU A 26 1.67 -17.36 17.28
N TYR A 27 0.46 -17.86 17.57
CA TYR A 27 -0.75 -17.07 17.56
C TYR A 27 -0.69 -15.87 18.53
N PHE A 28 -0.25 -16.09 19.78
CA PHE A 28 -0.13 -15.02 20.77
C PHE A 28 0.95 -14.00 20.40
N ILE A 29 2.08 -14.46 19.86
CA ILE A 29 3.13 -13.56 19.32
C ILE A 29 2.56 -12.72 18.19
N GLY A 30 1.87 -13.36 17.23
CA GLY A 30 1.24 -12.67 16.11
C GLY A 30 0.25 -11.64 16.60
N ASN A 31 -0.67 -12.03 17.48
CA ASN A 31 -1.65 -11.12 18.08
C ASN A 31 -1.00 -9.95 18.85
N SER A 32 0.11 -10.21 19.56
CA SER A 32 0.87 -9.17 20.25
C SER A 32 1.54 -8.20 19.28
N ARG A 33 2.05 -8.68 18.14
CA ARG A 33 2.64 -7.86 17.08
C ARG A 33 1.60 -6.90 16.48
N LEU A 34 0.38 -7.39 16.22
CA LEU A 34 -0.72 -6.57 15.68
C LEU A 34 -1.25 -5.53 16.66
N ASN A 35 -1.08 -5.77 17.96
CA ASN A 35 -1.51 -4.88 19.01
C ASN A 35 -0.36 -4.10 19.65
N ARG A 36 0.85 -4.14 19.05
CA ARG A 36 1.98 -3.36 19.54
C ARG A 36 1.66 -1.88 19.38
N THR A 37 2.05 -1.08 20.37
CA THR A 37 1.95 0.38 20.26
C THR A 37 3.29 0.93 19.79
N TYR A 38 3.24 1.81 18.80
CA TYR A 38 4.36 2.56 18.27
C TYR A 38 4.14 4.04 18.60
N ASP A 39 5.24 4.76 18.74
CA ASP A 39 5.24 6.20 18.97
C ASP A 39 6.41 6.80 18.21
N PHE A 40 6.14 7.85 17.44
CA PHE A 40 7.11 8.54 16.61
C PHE A 40 7.02 10.04 16.92
N PRO A 41 8.15 10.78 16.85
CA PRO A 41 8.11 12.22 17.05
C PRO A 41 7.16 12.88 16.05
N PRO A 42 6.40 13.92 16.46
CA PRO A 42 5.47 14.58 15.56
C PRO A 42 6.21 15.31 14.44
N SER A 43 5.67 15.24 13.23
CA SER A 43 6.22 15.95 12.08
C SER A 43 5.85 17.43 12.10
N ASN A 44 4.72 17.80 12.74
CA ASN A 44 4.25 19.19 12.83
C ASN A 44 4.18 19.90 11.47
N ILE A 45 3.80 19.18 10.42
CA ILE A 45 3.66 19.76 9.08
C ILE A 45 2.54 20.80 9.09
N THR A 46 2.71 21.86 8.30
CA THR A 46 1.66 22.87 8.15
C THR A 46 0.66 22.40 7.11
N ILE A 47 -0.61 22.28 7.49
CA ILE A 47 -1.67 21.94 6.54
C ILE A 47 -2.11 23.21 5.81
N PRO A 48 -1.93 23.28 4.48
CA PRO A 48 -2.31 24.46 3.70
C PRO A 48 -3.84 24.62 3.65
N THR A 49 -4.28 25.86 3.46
CA THR A 49 -5.71 26.21 3.41
C THR A 49 -6.12 26.93 2.13
N ASP A 50 -5.16 27.25 1.27
CA ASP A 50 -5.41 27.90 -0.01
C ASP A 50 -5.99 26.91 -1.05
N ALA A 51 -6.71 27.46 -2.02
CA ALA A 51 -7.42 26.65 -3.02
C ALA A 51 -6.47 25.89 -3.96
N GLU A 52 -5.26 26.40 -4.21
CA GLU A 52 -4.28 25.76 -5.08
C GLU A 52 -3.73 24.49 -4.45
N SER A 53 -3.33 24.57 -3.18
CA SER A 53 -2.87 23.41 -2.40
C SER A 53 -3.97 22.35 -2.24
N ILE A 54 -5.22 22.76 -1.99
CA ILE A 54 -6.34 21.81 -1.90
C ILE A 54 -6.61 21.13 -3.26
N ALA A 55 -6.54 21.88 -4.37
CA ALA A 55 -6.69 21.31 -5.70
C ALA A 55 -5.54 20.33 -6.04
N TYR A 56 -4.32 20.63 -5.61
CA TYR A 56 -3.20 19.71 -5.74
C TYR A 56 -3.37 18.46 -4.86
N GLY A 57 -3.84 18.62 -3.63
CA GLY A 57 -4.19 17.52 -2.74
C GLY A 57 -5.25 16.59 -3.33
N LYS A 58 -6.25 17.16 -4.02
CA LYS A 58 -7.25 16.40 -4.78
C LYS A 58 -6.61 15.55 -5.87
N HIS A 59 -5.73 16.15 -6.68
CA HIS A 59 -5.01 15.45 -7.75
C HIS A 59 -4.18 14.27 -7.21
N ARG A 60 -3.48 14.46 -6.08
CA ARG A 60 -2.78 13.37 -5.40
C ARG A 60 -3.74 12.30 -4.90
N ALA A 61 -4.87 12.67 -4.28
CA ALA A 61 -5.85 11.70 -3.81
C ALA A 61 -6.50 10.88 -4.96
N GLU A 62 -6.76 11.50 -6.11
CA GLU A 62 -7.27 10.82 -7.32
C GLU A 62 -6.27 9.79 -7.88
N THR A 63 -4.97 10.08 -7.80
CA THR A 63 -3.92 9.23 -8.39
C THR A 63 -3.31 8.22 -7.41
N LEU A 64 -3.63 8.29 -6.13
CA LEU A 64 -3.02 7.47 -5.07
C LEU A 64 -4.05 6.86 -4.10
N CYS A 65 -5.06 7.61 -3.67
CA CYS A 65 -5.94 7.17 -2.58
C CYS A 65 -7.22 6.49 -3.09
N GLN A 66 -7.82 7.00 -4.18
CA GLN A 66 -9.15 6.56 -4.62
C GLN A 66 -9.22 5.10 -5.08
N GLY A 67 -8.14 4.56 -5.64
CA GLY A 67 -8.09 3.15 -6.03
C GLY A 67 -8.35 2.18 -4.87
N CYS A 68 -7.99 2.59 -3.64
CA CYS A 68 -8.23 1.81 -2.43
C CYS A 68 -9.45 2.30 -1.63
N HIS A 69 -9.68 3.61 -1.56
CA HIS A 69 -10.70 4.22 -0.70
C HIS A 69 -12.01 4.57 -1.41
N GLY A 70 -12.10 4.31 -2.72
CA GLY A 70 -13.24 4.67 -3.56
C GLY A 70 -13.23 6.14 -3.99
N PRO A 71 -14.09 6.50 -4.96
CA PRO A 71 -14.09 7.83 -5.59
C PRO A 71 -14.54 8.97 -4.65
N ASP A 72 -15.29 8.65 -3.60
CA ASP A 72 -15.72 9.59 -2.55
C ASP A 72 -14.87 9.46 -1.26
N LEU A 73 -13.82 8.63 -1.29
CA LEU A 73 -12.94 8.31 -0.17
C LEU A 73 -13.65 7.73 1.06
N SER A 74 -14.86 7.19 0.89
CA SER A 74 -15.66 6.63 1.98
C SER A 74 -15.32 5.18 2.34
N GLY A 75 -14.31 4.59 1.69
CA GLY A 75 -13.84 3.23 1.97
C GLY A 75 -14.63 2.15 1.22
N ILE A 76 -14.05 0.97 1.12
CA ILE A 76 -14.54 -0.19 0.39
C ILE A 76 -14.57 -1.38 1.37
N GLU A 77 -15.75 -1.96 1.56
CA GLU A 77 -15.92 -3.20 2.32
C GLU A 77 -15.31 -4.38 1.55
N ASN A 78 -14.64 -5.28 2.27
CA ASN A 78 -13.93 -6.44 1.71
C ASN A 78 -12.98 -6.06 0.57
N TRP A 79 -12.31 -4.90 0.67
CA TRP A 79 -11.33 -4.43 -0.30
C TRP A 79 -10.28 -5.51 -0.61
N LEU A 80 -9.83 -6.24 0.42
CA LEU A 80 -9.03 -7.46 0.26
C LEU A 80 -9.71 -8.63 0.97
N SER A 81 -9.88 -9.75 0.25
CA SER A 81 -10.40 -11.00 0.79
C SER A 81 -9.47 -12.16 0.45
N ALA A 82 -8.63 -12.56 1.40
CA ALA A 82 -7.59 -13.58 1.22
C ALA A 82 -8.01 -14.95 1.79
N GLY A 83 -9.26 -15.36 1.55
CA GLY A 83 -9.80 -16.67 1.92
C GLY A 83 -9.55 -17.05 3.39
N PRO A 84 -8.76 -18.10 3.69
CA PRO A 84 -8.53 -18.55 5.07
C PRO A 84 -7.70 -17.58 5.92
N LEU A 85 -7.13 -16.53 5.31
CA LEU A 85 -6.34 -15.52 6.02
C LEU A 85 -7.20 -14.42 6.64
N GLY A 86 -8.38 -14.16 6.08
CA GLY A 86 -9.31 -13.13 6.54
C GLY A 86 -9.59 -12.04 5.52
N THR A 87 -10.16 -10.93 6.00
CA THR A 87 -10.57 -9.79 5.18
C THR A 87 -10.03 -8.48 5.72
N ILE A 88 -9.90 -7.49 4.84
CA ILE A 88 -9.55 -6.11 5.16
C ILE A 88 -10.51 -5.20 4.39
N ASP A 89 -11.14 -4.28 5.11
CA ASP A 89 -11.87 -3.15 4.55
C ASP A 89 -10.92 -1.96 4.43
N SER A 90 -11.04 -1.16 3.37
CA SER A 90 -10.34 0.12 3.32
C SER A 90 -11.09 1.16 4.16
N ALA A 91 -10.35 2.06 4.80
CA ALA A 91 -10.94 3.02 5.74
C ALA A 91 -11.83 4.06 5.03
N ASN A 92 -12.90 4.48 5.69
CA ASN A 92 -13.59 5.72 5.34
C ASN A 92 -12.71 6.90 5.77
N LEU A 93 -12.22 7.72 4.85
CA LEU A 93 -11.32 8.84 5.16
C LEU A 93 -12.08 10.14 5.51
N THR A 94 -13.38 10.17 5.26
CA THR A 94 -14.22 11.36 5.45
C THR A 94 -14.49 11.63 6.94
N SER A 95 -15.19 12.72 7.23
CA SER A 95 -15.67 13.07 8.58
C SER A 95 -17.07 12.50 8.91
N GLY A 96 -17.61 11.61 8.07
CA GLY A 96 -18.87 10.91 8.32
C GLY A 96 -18.77 9.86 9.43
N GLU A 97 -19.91 9.27 9.79
CA GLU A 97 -19.97 8.12 10.70
C GLU A 97 -19.08 6.98 10.19
N GLY A 98 -18.22 6.44 11.08
CA GLY A 98 -17.22 5.43 10.73
C GLY A 98 -15.97 5.96 10.00
N GLY A 99 -15.89 7.28 9.78
CA GLY A 99 -14.77 7.92 9.10
C GLY A 99 -13.59 8.25 10.01
N PHE A 100 -12.38 8.08 9.49
CA PHE A 100 -11.11 8.45 10.12
C PHE A 100 -11.06 9.93 10.52
N GLY A 101 -11.76 10.80 9.79
CA GLY A 101 -11.87 12.22 10.14
C GLY A 101 -12.60 12.50 11.45
N ARG A 102 -13.30 11.53 12.05
CA ARG A 102 -13.83 11.62 13.41
C ARG A 102 -12.90 11.04 14.46
N ASP A 103 -12.07 10.07 14.08
CA ASP A 103 -11.10 9.43 14.97
C ASP A 103 -9.84 10.28 15.14
N ALA A 104 -9.47 11.04 14.11
CA ALA A 104 -8.36 11.98 14.13
C ALA A 104 -8.69 13.20 15.02
N ALA A 105 -7.90 13.40 16.07
CA ALA A 105 -8.01 14.56 16.96
C ALA A 105 -7.13 15.74 16.50
N SER A 106 -6.17 15.47 15.62
CA SER A 106 -5.18 16.44 15.15
C SER A 106 -4.71 16.14 13.72
N ASP A 107 -4.07 17.12 13.08
CA ASP A 107 -3.44 16.93 11.77
C ASP A 107 -2.32 15.88 11.82
N GLU A 108 -1.64 15.78 12.97
CA GLU A 108 -0.61 14.77 13.21
C GLU A 108 -1.18 13.34 13.17
N ASP A 109 -2.45 13.14 13.48
CA ASP A 109 -3.07 11.81 13.37
C ASP A 109 -3.19 11.35 11.91
N TYR A 110 -3.41 12.27 10.98
CA TYR A 110 -3.35 11.96 9.55
C TYR A 110 -1.91 11.65 9.12
N VAL A 111 -0.92 12.40 9.63
CA VAL A 111 0.50 12.11 9.36
C VAL A 111 0.88 10.73 9.87
N ARG A 112 0.50 10.39 11.10
CA ARG A 112 0.69 9.06 11.70
C ARG A 112 0.10 7.96 10.83
N ALA A 113 -1.12 8.14 10.35
CA ALA A 113 -1.78 7.15 9.51
C ALA A 113 -1.10 6.99 8.16
N ILE A 114 -0.86 8.09 7.45
CA ILE A 114 -0.38 8.08 6.07
C ILE A 114 1.13 7.80 5.99
N ARG A 115 1.95 8.44 6.83
CA ARG A 115 3.41 8.30 6.76
C ARG A 115 3.92 7.10 7.54
N HIS A 116 3.36 6.84 8.72
CA HIS A 116 3.88 5.83 9.64
C HIS A 116 3.04 4.56 9.70
N GLY A 117 1.85 4.55 9.10
CA GLY A 117 0.96 3.39 9.12
C GLY A 117 0.46 3.05 10.52
N ILE A 118 0.16 4.05 11.34
CA ILE A 118 -0.40 3.84 12.68
C ILE A 118 -1.63 4.71 12.93
N ASP A 119 -2.55 4.19 13.74
CA ASP A 119 -3.76 4.89 14.16
C ASP A 119 -3.44 5.98 15.22
N PRO A 120 -4.41 6.83 15.60
CA PRO A 120 -4.21 7.85 16.64
C PRO A 120 -3.77 7.30 18.02
N LYS A 121 -3.93 5.99 18.26
CA LYS A 121 -3.53 5.28 19.48
C LYS A 121 -2.19 4.56 19.32
N GLY A 122 -1.51 4.75 18.18
CA GLY A 122 -0.23 4.14 17.85
C GLY A 122 -0.31 2.66 17.47
N LYS A 123 -1.49 2.14 17.14
CA LYS A 123 -1.65 0.75 16.67
C LYS A 123 -1.38 0.65 15.16
N PRO A 124 -0.78 -0.44 14.68
CA PRO A 124 -0.58 -0.67 13.25
C PRO A 124 -1.88 -0.55 12.45
N LEU A 125 -1.83 0.24 11.39
CA LEU A 125 -2.82 0.23 10.32
C LEU A 125 -2.38 -0.75 9.23
N TYR A 126 -3.34 -1.49 8.72
CA TYR A 126 -3.13 -2.38 7.59
C TYR A 126 -3.38 -1.65 6.29
N MET A 127 -2.45 -0.77 5.95
CA MET A 127 -2.44 0.03 4.73
C MET A 127 -1.18 -0.30 3.94
N PRO A 128 -1.25 -1.17 2.91
CA PRO A 128 -0.08 -1.54 2.11
C PRO A 128 0.63 -0.34 1.50
N ALA A 129 -0.12 0.68 1.11
CA ALA A 129 0.39 1.92 0.50
C ALA A 129 1.35 2.72 1.41
N VAL A 130 1.45 2.41 2.72
CA VAL A 130 2.41 3.07 3.63
C VAL A 130 3.86 2.96 3.13
N VAL A 131 4.19 1.88 2.42
CA VAL A 131 5.53 1.73 1.81
C VAL A 131 5.83 2.77 0.74
N SER A 132 4.82 3.41 0.16
CA SER A 132 4.95 4.52 -0.78
C SER A 132 4.63 5.86 -0.15
N THR A 133 3.60 5.93 0.70
CA THR A 133 3.18 7.19 1.32
C THR A 133 4.14 7.66 2.41
N ALA A 134 5.00 6.78 2.94
CA ALA A 134 6.14 7.18 3.78
C ALA A 134 7.13 8.11 3.07
N TYR A 135 7.20 8.06 1.72
CA TYR A 135 8.06 8.91 0.90
C TYR A 135 7.39 10.21 0.45
N LEU A 136 6.11 10.44 0.78
CA LEU A 136 5.45 11.70 0.46
C LEU A 136 6.16 12.83 1.16
N SER A 137 6.51 13.87 0.41
CA SER A 137 7.03 15.10 0.99
C SER A 137 6.03 15.75 1.92
N ASP A 138 6.51 16.61 2.82
CA ASP A 138 5.66 17.32 3.76
C ASP A 138 4.63 18.23 3.04
N GLU A 139 5.01 18.78 1.88
CA GLU A 139 4.12 19.59 1.03
C GLU A 139 2.97 18.74 0.45
N ASP A 140 3.31 17.62 -0.19
CA ASP A 140 2.32 16.73 -0.80
C ASP A 140 1.41 16.11 0.25
N LEU A 141 1.98 15.66 1.38
CA LEU A 141 1.23 15.11 2.50
C LEU A 141 0.29 16.16 3.09
N GLY A 142 0.78 17.39 3.31
CA GLY A 142 -0.04 18.51 3.78
C GLY A 142 -1.21 18.80 2.83
N ALA A 143 -0.95 18.84 1.52
CA ALA A 143 -1.98 19.06 0.51
C ALA A 143 -3.05 17.94 0.49
N ILE A 144 -2.63 16.66 0.55
CA ILE A 144 -3.54 15.52 0.63
C ILE A 144 -4.44 15.64 1.87
N ILE A 145 -3.86 15.95 3.03
CA ILE A 145 -4.61 16.11 4.29
C ILE A 145 -5.59 17.29 4.18
N ALA A 146 -5.16 18.42 3.61
CA ALA A 146 -6.03 19.58 3.38
C ALA A 146 -7.24 19.20 2.51
N TYR A 147 -7.00 18.44 1.42
CA TYR A 147 -8.08 17.95 0.57
C TYR A 147 -9.01 16.98 1.30
N VAL A 148 -8.48 15.96 1.98
CA VAL A 148 -9.27 14.97 2.72
C VAL A 148 -10.13 15.63 3.79
N LYS A 149 -9.63 16.67 4.47
CA LYS A 149 -10.41 17.45 5.45
C LYS A 149 -11.49 18.33 4.81
N SER A 150 -11.38 18.63 3.51
CA SER A 150 -12.32 19.50 2.78
C SER A 150 -13.49 18.76 2.13
N ILE A 151 -13.39 17.44 1.93
CA ILE A 151 -14.44 16.67 1.26
C ILE A 151 -15.70 16.54 2.15
N PRO A 152 -16.90 16.40 1.54
CA PRO A 152 -18.12 16.17 2.31
C PRO A 152 -18.06 14.90 3.18
N PRO A 153 -18.69 14.90 4.37
CA PRO A 153 -18.82 13.70 5.17
C PRO A 153 -19.67 12.66 4.43
N VAL A 154 -19.24 11.40 4.48
CA VAL A 154 -20.02 10.25 4.01
C VAL A 154 -20.12 9.24 5.14
N ASP A 155 -21.34 8.95 5.59
CA ASP A 155 -21.58 7.98 6.66
C ASP A 155 -21.41 6.56 6.09
N ARG A 156 -20.33 5.89 6.49
CA ARG A 156 -20.03 4.49 6.17
C ARG A 156 -19.14 3.91 7.25
N VAL A 157 -19.65 2.89 7.94
CA VAL A 157 -18.90 2.12 8.94
C VAL A 157 -18.25 0.94 8.24
N THR A 158 -16.92 0.85 8.32
CA THR A 158 -16.17 -0.31 7.81
C THR A 158 -15.76 -1.22 8.97
N ASN A 159 -15.50 -2.49 8.67
CA ASN A 159 -15.22 -3.54 9.65
C ASN A 159 -13.72 -3.67 9.98
N GLY A 160 -12.88 -2.75 9.48
CA GLY A 160 -11.43 -2.78 9.66
C GLY A 160 -10.82 -4.06 9.09
N HIS A 161 -9.98 -4.73 9.89
CA HIS A 161 -9.30 -5.97 9.50
C HIS A 161 -9.73 -7.16 10.37
N ASN A 162 -9.93 -8.32 9.74
CA ASN A 162 -10.40 -9.54 10.40
C ASN A 162 -9.45 -10.72 10.14
N PHE A 163 -8.25 -10.67 10.72
CA PHE A 163 -7.26 -11.74 10.55
C PHE A 163 -7.58 -12.99 11.36
N THR A 164 -7.56 -14.14 10.68
CA THR A 164 -7.74 -15.44 11.33
C THR A 164 -6.54 -15.82 12.20
N PRO A 165 -6.67 -16.81 13.10
CA PRO A 165 -5.52 -17.35 13.82
C PRO A 165 -4.41 -17.85 12.90
N LEU A 166 -4.76 -18.39 11.73
CA LEU A 166 -3.80 -18.82 10.72
C LEU A 166 -2.99 -17.63 10.19
N ALA A 167 -3.64 -16.53 9.80
CA ALA A 167 -2.92 -15.33 9.32
C ALA A 167 -1.95 -14.78 10.38
N LYS A 168 -2.36 -14.75 11.65
CA LYS A 168 -1.49 -14.31 12.76
C LYS A 168 -0.26 -15.20 12.92
N ILE A 169 -0.41 -16.52 12.75
CA ILE A 169 0.72 -17.46 12.78
C ILE A 169 1.63 -17.25 11.55
N LEU A 170 1.04 -17.15 10.35
CA LEU A 170 1.78 -16.99 9.10
C LEU A 170 2.60 -15.68 9.05
N LEU A 171 2.09 -14.61 9.66
CA LEU A 171 2.83 -13.36 9.83
C LEU A 171 4.10 -13.55 10.68
N VAL A 172 4.05 -14.37 11.74
CA VAL A 172 5.20 -14.59 12.63
C VAL A 172 6.28 -15.45 11.98
N VAL A 173 5.87 -16.45 11.19
CA VAL A 173 6.82 -17.34 10.50
C VAL A 173 7.34 -16.77 9.18
N GLY A 174 6.95 -15.53 8.82
CA GLY A 174 7.43 -14.83 7.62
C GLY A 174 6.78 -15.29 6.32
N ALA A 175 5.65 -15.98 6.38
CA ALA A 175 4.90 -16.41 5.20
C ALA A 175 3.91 -15.34 4.68
N LEU A 176 3.73 -14.23 5.42
CA LEU A 176 3.02 -13.03 4.97
C LEU A 176 3.97 -11.82 5.01
N PRO A 177 3.71 -10.78 4.20
CA PRO A 177 4.44 -9.53 4.28
C PRO A 177 4.47 -8.95 5.71
N GLN A 178 5.54 -8.26 6.05
CA GLN A 178 5.66 -7.57 7.33
C GLN A 178 4.68 -6.39 7.40
N LEU A 179 4.40 -5.90 8.61
CA LEU A 179 3.58 -4.71 8.76
C LEU A 179 4.34 -3.49 8.21
N PRO A 180 3.70 -2.59 7.45
CA PRO A 180 4.41 -1.45 6.87
C PRO A 180 5.14 -0.58 7.91
N VAL A 181 4.53 -0.36 9.08
CA VAL A 181 5.14 0.34 10.23
C VAL A 181 6.45 -0.31 10.73
N GLU A 182 6.77 -1.54 10.34
CA GLU A 182 8.02 -2.21 10.72
C GLU A 182 9.10 -2.14 9.63
N THR A 183 8.75 -1.69 8.42
CA THR A 183 9.64 -1.72 7.25
C THR A 183 9.95 -0.36 6.65
N VAL A 184 9.08 0.64 6.84
CA VAL A 184 9.26 1.96 6.23
C VAL A 184 10.23 2.84 7.02
N SER A 185 10.72 3.89 6.36
CA SER A 185 11.37 4.99 7.08
C SER A 185 10.34 5.72 7.94
N HIS A 186 10.75 6.10 9.16
CA HIS A 186 9.96 6.97 10.04
C HIS A 186 10.54 8.39 10.08
N ASP A 187 11.10 8.82 8.95
CA ASP A 187 11.56 10.19 8.79
C ASP A 187 10.40 11.17 8.97
N VAL A 188 10.55 12.08 9.91
CA VAL A 188 9.51 13.06 10.26
C VAL A 188 9.42 14.20 9.24
N HIS A 189 10.45 14.39 8.41
CA HIS A 189 10.48 15.39 7.36
C HIS A 189 11.01 14.81 6.07
N VAL A 190 10.26 14.98 4.98
CA VAL A 190 10.64 14.53 3.64
C VAL A 190 10.44 15.69 2.67
N SER A 191 11.43 15.92 1.81
CA SER A 191 11.39 16.95 0.77
C SER A 191 11.21 16.33 -0.61
N ALA A 192 10.35 16.92 -1.44
CA ALA A 192 10.23 16.54 -2.83
C ALA A 192 11.32 17.23 -3.69
N PRO A 193 11.74 16.59 -4.80
CA PRO A 193 12.42 17.32 -5.87
C PRO A 193 11.48 18.35 -6.50
N ALA A 194 12.05 19.31 -7.23
CA ALA A 194 11.24 20.30 -7.96
C ALA A 194 10.32 19.59 -8.95
N ARG A 195 9.02 19.95 -8.96
CA ARG A 195 8.05 19.43 -9.92
C ARG A 195 8.46 19.81 -11.34
N GLY A 196 8.44 18.84 -12.24
CA GLY A 196 8.73 19.05 -13.66
C GLY A 196 9.20 17.78 -14.35
N VAL A 197 9.39 17.87 -15.67
CA VAL A 197 9.80 16.74 -16.52
C VAL A 197 11.29 16.44 -16.31
N THR A 198 11.61 15.77 -15.21
CA THR A 198 12.95 15.36 -14.79
C THR A 198 12.93 13.92 -14.29
N ALA A 199 14.07 13.23 -14.35
CA ALA A 199 14.17 11.86 -13.86
C ALA A 199 14.00 11.80 -12.34
N GLU A 200 14.47 12.81 -11.61
CA GLU A 200 14.36 12.91 -10.15
C GLU A 200 12.90 13.04 -9.71
N TYR A 201 12.11 13.89 -10.38
CA TYR A 201 10.68 13.98 -10.11
C TYR A 201 9.94 12.70 -10.54
N GLY A 202 10.36 12.08 -11.65
CA GLY A 202 9.82 10.79 -12.08
C GLY A 202 10.03 9.68 -11.06
N GLU A 203 11.22 9.60 -10.47
CA GLU A 203 11.54 8.69 -9.37
C GLU A 203 10.64 8.93 -8.16
N TYR A 204 10.48 10.19 -7.77
CA TYR A 204 9.61 10.58 -6.66
C TYR A 204 8.16 10.14 -6.90
N MET A 205 7.63 10.33 -8.11
CA MET A 205 6.28 9.87 -8.46
C MET A 205 6.16 8.34 -8.42
N VAL A 206 7.15 7.60 -8.96
CA VAL A 206 7.18 6.13 -8.86
C VAL A 206 7.17 5.66 -7.41
N ASN A 207 7.94 6.31 -6.54
CA ASN A 207 8.06 5.93 -5.13
C ASN A 207 6.80 6.26 -4.33
N THR A 208 6.08 7.32 -4.70
CA THR A 208 4.91 7.81 -3.96
C THR A 208 3.57 7.41 -4.57
N ASN A 209 3.55 6.69 -5.69
CA ASN A 209 2.34 6.17 -6.36
C ASN A 209 2.39 4.64 -6.55
N ASP A 210 2.78 3.90 -5.51
CA ASP A 210 2.61 2.43 -5.39
C ASP A 210 3.20 1.57 -6.53
N CYS A 211 3.99 2.13 -7.44
CA CYS A 211 4.48 1.41 -8.61
C CYS A 211 5.35 0.21 -8.21
N ARG A 212 6.21 0.38 -7.19
CA ARG A 212 7.10 -0.67 -6.67
C ARG A 212 6.37 -1.77 -5.91
N ILE A 213 5.15 -1.52 -5.43
CA ILE A 213 4.36 -2.53 -4.71
C ILE A 213 4.12 -3.75 -5.62
N CYS A 214 3.80 -3.50 -6.88
CA CYS A 214 3.56 -4.57 -7.86
C CYS A 214 4.79 -4.85 -8.72
N HIS A 215 5.49 -3.81 -9.19
CA HIS A 215 6.61 -3.97 -10.13
C HIS A 215 7.96 -4.26 -9.46
N GLY A 216 7.98 -4.38 -8.14
CA GLY A 216 9.16 -4.70 -7.36
C GLY A 216 10.08 -3.49 -7.12
N GLU A 217 11.00 -3.66 -6.17
CA GLU A 217 11.90 -2.59 -5.73
C GLU A 217 12.82 -2.09 -6.85
N GLN A 218 13.18 -2.95 -7.81
CA GLN A 218 14.01 -2.55 -8.96
C GLN A 218 13.17 -2.26 -10.21
N LEU A 219 11.84 -2.26 -10.09
CA LEU A 219 10.88 -2.11 -11.19
C LEU A 219 11.01 -3.15 -12.30
N ASN A 220 11.74 -4.24 -12.08
CA ASN A 220 11.95 -5.30 -13.07
C ASN A 220 10.89 -6.41 -13.00
N GLY A 221 9.77 -6.14 -12.33
CA GLY A 221 8.67 -7.07 -12.06
C GLY A 221 8.74 -7.64 -10.64
N GLY A 222 7.64 -8.27 -10.22
CA GLY A 222 7.52 -8.88 -8.91
C GLY A 222 6.23 -9.69 -8.77
N PRO A 223 6.11 -10.54 -7.73
CA PRO A 223 4.86 -11.22 -7.42
C PRO A 223 3.78 -10.20 -7.09
N PHE A 224 2.53 -10.48 -7.46
CA PHE A 224 1.42 -9.62 -7.13
C PHE A 224 1.20 -9.56 -5.60
N PRO A 225 0.79 -8.42 -5.00
CA PRO A 225 0.67 -8.29 -3.54
C PRO A 225 -0.35 -9.24 -2.90
N ASP A 226 -1.40 -9.61 -3.64
CA ASP A 226 -2.32 -10.66 -3.22
C ASP A 226 -1.64 -12.03 -3.38
N PRO A 227 -1.32 -12.75 -2.29
CA PRO A 227 -0.61 -14.02 -2.34
C PRO A 227 -1.44 -15.15 -2.97
N THR A 228 -2.73 -14.92 -3.24
CA THR A 228 -3.60 -15.87 -3.95
C THR A 228 -3.51 -15.73 -5.47
N ILE A 229 -2.84 -14.68 -5.97
CA ILE A 229 -2.68 -14.38 -7.39
C ILE A 229 -1.26 -14.73 -7.84
N THR A 230 -1.11 -15.68 -8.76
CA THR A 230 0.20 -16.12 -9.30
C THR A 230 0.70 -15.27 -10.49
N PHE A 231 0.14 -14.07 -10.66
CA PHE A 231 0.53 -13.16 -11.72
C PHE A 231 1.84 -12.45 -11.33
N ILE A 232 2.78 -12.39 -12.27
CA ILE A 232 4.00 -11.61 -12.11
C ILE A 232 3.82 -10.29 -12.85
N SER A 233 4.02 -9.18 -12.14
CA SER A 233 3.94 -7.85 -12.74
C SER A 233 5.05 -7.66 -13.78
N PRO A 234 4.76 -6.96 -14.89
CA PRO A 234 5.74 -6.71 -15.95
C PRO A 234 6.95 -5.91 -15.49
N ASN A 235 8.08 -6.12 -16.14
CA ASN A 235 9.29 -5.31 -16.03
C ASN A 235 9.08 -3.92 -16.67
N LEU A 236 9.26 -2.86 -15.88
CA LEU A 236 9.17 -1.46 -16.31
C LEU A 236 10.53 -0.83 -16.61
N THR A 237 11.64 -1.56 -16.40
CA THR A 237 12.96 -1.10 -16.86
C THR A 237 13.10 -1.25 -18.38
N THR A 238 14.21 -0.78 -18.93
CA THR A 238 14.57 -0.98 -20.35
C THR A 238 14.86 -2.45 -20.72
N GLY A 239 14.66 -3.39 -19.80
CA GLY A 239 14.62 -4.83 -20.08
C GLY A 239 13.23 -5.39 -20.40
N GLY A 240 12.16 -4.62 -20.18
CA GLY A 240 10.78 -4.99 -20.50
C GLY A 240 10.22 -4.33 -21.75
N GLU A 241 8.89 -4.35 -21.91
CA GLU A 241 8.21 -3.79 -23.08
C GLU A 241 8.36 -2.27 -23.20
N VAL A 242 8.46 -1.56 -22.07
CA VAL A 242 8.57 -0.09 -22.01
C VAL A 242 9.78 0.43 -22.79
N ALA A 243 10.81 -0.39 -22.99
CA ALA A 243 12.00 -0.07 -23.80
C ALA A 243 11.69 0.23 -25.27
N PHE A 244 10.56 -0.27 -25.77
CA PHE A 244 10.15 -0.16 -27.18
C PHE A 244 9.04 0.87 -27.39
N TRP A 245 8.57 1.52 -26.33
CA TRP A 245 7.50 2.50 -26.40
C TRP A 245 8.08 3.90 -26.59
N THR A 246 7.41 4.73 -27.38
CA THR A 246 7.67 6.18 -27.33
C THR A 246 7.04 6.79 -26.07
N GLU A 247 7.42 8.02 -25.73
CA GLU A 247 6.81 8.76 -24.62
C GLU A 247 5.29 8.89 -24.81
N GLU A 248 4.84 9.21 -26.03
CA GLU A 248 3.41 9.35 -26.34
C GLU A 248 2.67 8.02 -26.21
N GLN A 249 3.32 6.92 -26.58
CA GLN A 249 2.78 5.57 -26.44
C GLN A 249 2.65 5.16 -24.97
N PHE A 250 3.64 5.49 -24.14
CA PHE A 250 3.57 5.28 -22.69
C PHE A 250 2.41 6.07 -22.08
N ILE A 251 2.33 7.37 -22.37
CA ILE A 251 1.24 8.24 -21.91
C ILE A 251 -0.11 7.69 -22.36
N SER A 252 -0.25 7.35 -23.65
CA SER A 252 -1.48 6.75 -24.19
C SER A 252 -1.86 5.47 -23.47
N THR A 253 -0.88 4.62 -23.15
CA THR A 253 -1.12 3.36 -22.42
C THR A 253 -1.69 3.63 -21.03
N ILE A 254 -1.11 4.57 -20.28
CA ILE A 254 -1.63 4.91 -18.95
C ILE A 254 -3.01 5.57 -19.02
N ARG A 255 -3.27 6.40 -20.05
CA ARG A 255 -4.55 7.09 -20.23
C ARG A 255 -5.71 6.16 -20.62
N THR A 256 -5.41 5.12 -21.39
CA THR A 256 -6.41 4.26 -22.06
C THR A 256 -6.44 2.82 -21.55
N GLY A 257 -5.38 2.38 -20.89
CA GLY A 257 -5.19 0.98 -20.52
C GLY A 257 -4.81 0.08 -21.69
N VAL A 258 -4.44 0.60 -22.86
CA VAL A 258 -4.10 -0.21 -24.04
C VAL A 258 -2.64 0.01 -24.43
N THR A 259 -1.84 -1.06 -24.45
CA THR A 259 -0.43 -1.00 -24.83
C THR A 259 -0.27 -0.76 -26.35
N PRO A 260 0.92 -0.38 -26.83
CA PRO A 260 1.17 -0.21 -28.27
C PRO A 260 1.01 -1.49 -29.09
N SER A 261 1.13 -2.66 -28.46
CA SER A 261 0.86 -3.96 -29.08
C SER A 261 -0.63 -4.30 -29.15
N GLY A 262 -1.51 -3.47 -28.58
CA GLY A 262 -2.95 -3.67 -28.52
C GLY A 262 -3.42 -4.52 -27.33
N HIS A 263 -2.54 -4.81 -26.36
CA HIS A 263 -2.93 -5.54 -25.15
C HIS A 263 -3.69 -4.62 -24.19
N GLU A 264 -4.87 -5.05 -23.74
CA GLU A 264 -5.65 -4.33 -22.73
C GLU A 264 -5.18 -4.71 -21.31
N LEU A 265 -4.75 -3.70 -20.56
CA LEU A 265 -4.36 -3.81 -19.16
C LEU A 265 -5.60 -4.05 -18.29
N ASN A 266 -5.52 -5.09 -17.47
CA ASN A 266 -6.57 -5.38 -16.49
C ASN A 266 -6.59 -4.29 -15.40
N PRO A 267 -7.68 -3.51 -15.26
CA PRO A 267 -7.77 -2.43 -14.27
C PRO A 267 -7.74 -2.91 -12.82
N ASP A 268 -8.03 -4.19 -12.55
CA ASP A 268 -7.95 -4.79 -11.22
C ASP A 268 -6.51 -5.17 -10.83
N ARG A 269 -5.58 -5.18 -11.80
CA ARG A 269 -4.16 -5.53 -11.59
C ARG A 269 -3.22 -4.36 -11.79
N MET A 270 -3.61 -3.41 -12.65
CA MET A 270 -2.87 -2.19 -12.91
C MET A 270 -3.86 -1.02 -12.85
N PRO A 271 -3.75 -0.12 -11.86
CA PRO A 271 -4.74 0.94 -11.60
C PRO A 271 -4.61 2.12 -12.59
N TRP A 272 -4.56 1.82 -13.89
CA TRP A 272 -4.47 2.83 -14.95
C TRP A 272 -5.69 3.77 -14.95
N LYS A 273 -6.84 3.32 -14.42
CA LYS A 273 -8.04 4.16 -14.26
C LYS A 273 -7.84 5.33 -13.29
N ASP A 274 -6.90 5.20 -12.36
CA ASP A 274 -6.53 6.25 -11.41
C ASP A 274 -5.34 7.04 -11.97
N TYR A 275 -4.32 6.35 -12.49
CA TYR A 275 -3.14 7.00 -13.07
C TYR A 275 -3.43 7.81 -14.33
N ARG A 276 -4.56 7.57 -15.01
CA ARG A 276 -5.00 8.43 -16.13
C ARG A 276 -5.29 9.87 -15.71
N PHE A 277 -5.41 10.17 -14.41
CA PHE A 277 -5.55 11.54 -13.90
C PHE A 277 -4.21 12.24 -13.65
N MET A 278 -3.07 11.53 -13.66
CA MET A 278 -1.74 12.14 -13.56
C MET A 278 -1.57 13.22 -14.64
N SER A 279 -0.87 14.31 -14.38
CA SER A 279 -0.60 15.32 -15.41
C SER A 279 0.31 14.76 -16.50
N ASP A 280 0.36 15.42 -17.66
CA ASP A 280 1.29 15.02 -18.72
C ASP A 280 2.74 15.14 -18.24
N ASP A 281 3.07 16.18 -17.48
CA ASP A 281 4.43 16.38 -16.95
C ASP A 281 4.83 15.27 -15.96
N GLU A 282 3.90 14.79 -15.14
CA GLU A 282 4.13 13.63 -14.25
C GLU A 282 4.40 12.36 -15.04
N LEU A 283 3.57 12.05 -16.05
CA LEU A 283 3.78 10.85 -16.86
C LEU A 283 5.07 10.91 -17.68
N LYS A 284 5.44 12.08 -18.19
CA LYS A 284 6.72 12.30 -18.87
C LYS A 284 7.90 12.14 -17.92
N ALA A 285 7.81 12.68 -16.70
CA ALA A 285 8.83 12.51 -15.68
C ALA A 285 9.00 11.03 -15.31
N ILE A 286 7.90 10.30 -15.07
CA ILE A 286 7.91 8.86 -14.82
C ILE A 286 8.57 8.12 -15.99
N TYR A 287 8.14 8.38 -17.23
CA TYR A 287 8.74 7.77 -18.41
C TYR A 287 10.25 8.04 -18.50
N MET A 288 10.68 9.29 -18.30
CA MET A 288 12.09 9.68 -18.29
C MET A 288 12.87 8.90 -17.23
N TYR A 289 12.33 8.76 -16.01
CA TYR A 289 12.95 7.94 -14.97
C TYR A 289 13.05 6.48 -15.37
N LEU A 290 11.97 5.86 -15.85
CA LEU A 290 11.96 4.46 -16.27
C LEU A 290 12.97 4.17 -17.39
N GLN A 291 13.13 5.09 -18.35
CA GLN A 291 14.12 4.99 -19.41
C GLN A 291 15.57 5.19 -18.91
N SER A 292 15.75 5.88 -17.78
CA SER A 292 17.07 6.06 -17.16
C SER A 292 17.55 4.84 -16.38
N LEU A 293 16.65 3.92 -16.02
CA LEU A 293 16.97 2.75 -15.21
C LEU A 293 17.89 1.78 -15.95
N PRO A 294 18.78 1.08 -15.20
CA PRO A 294 19.53 -0.04 -15.74
C PRO A 294 18.61 -1.08 -16.37
N LYS A 295 19.04 -1.63 -17.50
CA LYS A 295 18.36 -2.77 -18.13
C LYS A 295 18.46 -3.99 -17.24
N LEU A 296 17.36 -4.43 -16.66
CA LEU A 296 17.28 -5.63 -15.82
C LEU A 296 16.45 -6.73 -16.49
N PRO A 297 16.74 -8.02 -16.27
CA PRO A 297 15.86 -9.09 -16.71
C PRO A 297 14.53 -9.06 -15.96
N GLN A 298 13.47 -9.57 -16.58
CA GLN A 298 12.18 -9.80 -15.92
C GLN A 298 12.39 -10.66 -14.66
N TYR A 299 11.80 -10.25 -13.54
CA TYR A 299 11.76 -11.04 -12.33
C TYR A 299 11.17 -12.44 -12.58
N THR A 300 11.83 -13.45 -12.03
CA THR A 300 11.38 -14.86 -12.01
C THR A 300 11.54 -15.41 -10.60
N GLU A 301 10.63 -16.28 -10.16
CA GLU A 301 10.70 -16.99 -8.88
C GLU A 301 11.88 -17.97 -8.77
#